data_AF-N9UTQ7-F1
#
_entry.id   AF-N9UTQ7-F1
#
_cell.length_a   1.000
_cell.length_b   1.000
_cell.length_c   1.000
_cell.angle_alpha   90.00
_cell.angle_beta   90.00
_cell.angle_gamma   90.00
#
_symmetry.space_group_name_H-M   'P 1'
#
loop_
_entity.id
_entity.type
_entity.pdbx_description
1 polymer ?
#
loop_
_entity_poly.entity_id
_entity_poly.type
_entity_poly.pdbx_seq_one_letter_code
_entity_poly.pdbx_strand_id
1 'polypeptide(L)'
;MNEESLILQEEEKRDEITEKEKRKYLINTLKNISLVIKKLQTINSIESETHFIKELEGFNEQYQIIETKLKGIPEETSNFNESNEVIELEIELEELENKVQTKWKIENDRKVLYGTILNNTIYQIQPVCAPTMRIDVNGESIKDRSPISLFYSNQQKNQLFKIKQLEIPGHERCIVLQCNYSQKYLGRKHNKTKPGTKVTQTNGIESLEENHWELEPVGNGSFYINCAHCNLRMDVSRKNTKGLNKIICWLKKTENTENQQFLFIDNNLKDTI
;
A
#
# COMPACT_ATOMS: atom_id res chain seq x y z
N MET A 1 25.98 -7.92 -10.88
CA MET A 1 25.37 -6.58 -10.98
C MET A 1 23.88 -6.80 -10.94
N ASN A 2 23.22 -6.32 -9.89
CA ASN A 2 21.80 -6.60 -9.62
C ASN A 2 20.93 -5.57 -10.35
N GLU A 3 19.78 -5.96 -10.89
CA GLU A 3 18.89 -5.10 -11.69
C GLU A 3 18.42 -3.84 -10.94
N GLU A 4 18.48 -3.84 -9.60
CA GLU A 4 18.19 -2.67 -8.75
C GLU A 4 19.23 -1.55 -8.88
N SER A 5 20.46 -1.84 -9.31
CA SER A 5 21.50 -0.81 -9.45
C SER A 5 21.35 0.04 -10.72
N LEU A 6 20.47 -0.33 -11.65
CA LEU A 6 20.17 0.48 -12.84
C LEU A 6 19.20 1.62 -12.53
N ILE A 7 18.33 1.48 -11.52
CA ILE A 7 17.24 2.43 -11.25
C ILE A 7 17.76 3.73 -10.59
N LEU A 8 18.90 3.68 -9.90
CA LEU A 8 19.48 4.83 -9.18
C LEU A 8 20.57 5.59 -9.97
N GLN A 9 21.01 5.08 -11.13
CA GLN A 9 22.03 5.75 -11.94
C GLN A 9 21.48 6.67 -13.03
N GLU A 10 20.16 6.69 -13.26
CA GLU A 10 19.54 7.55 -14.27
C GLU A 10 19.08 8.92 -13.74
N GLU A 11 19.09 9.16 -12.41
CA GLU A 11 18.70 10.46 -11.84
C GLU A 11 19.76 11.57 -11.99
N GLU A 12 21.01 11.25 -12.37
CA GLU A 12 22.13 12.21 -12.47
C GLU A 12 22.52 12.63 -13.91
N LYS A 13 21.69 12.39 -14.93
CA LYS A 13 21.94 12.88 -16.31
C LYS A 13 20.78 13.65 -16.92
N ARG A 14 20.32 14.71 -16.24
CA ARG A 14 19.28 15.61 -16.78
C ARG A 14 19.81 16.66 -17.77
N ASP A 15 21.12 16.74 -17.99
CA ASP A 15 21.70 17.71 -18.93
C ASP A 15 22.33 16.99 -20.14
N GLU A 16 21.78 17.29 -21.32
CA GLU A 16 22.18 16.87 -22.69
C GLU A 16 21.90 15.41 -23.10
N ILE A 17 20.63 15.03 -23.13
CA ILE A 17 20.15 13.88 -23.93
C ILE A 17 19.95 14.35 -25.38
N THR A 18 20.59 13.68 -26.34
CA THR A 18 20.37 13.96 -27.76
C THR A 18 18.91 13.69 -28.16
N GLU A 19 18.38 14.38 -29.16
CA GLU A 19 16.99 14.20 -29.62
C GLU A 19 16.62 12.72 -29.90
N LYS A 20 17.59 11.98 -30.45
CA LYS A 20 17.48 10.55 -30.73
C LYS A 20 17.35 9.70 -29.46
N GLU A 21 18.06 10.07 -28.39
CA GLU A 21 17.97 9.39 -27.10
C GLU A 21 16.64 9.71 -26.40
N LYS A 22 16.12 10.95 -26.52
CA LYS A 22 14.81 11.32 -25.98
C LYS A 22 13.68 10.54 -26.65
N ARG A 23 13.66 10.46 -27.99
CA ARG A 23 12.67 9.64 -28.71
C ARG A 23 12.75 8.16 -28.31
N LYS A 24 13.97 7.62 -28.17
CA LYS A 24 14.20 6.24 -27.72
C LYS A 24 13.65 6.01 -26.31
N TYR A 25 13.85 6.96 -25.40
CA TYR A 25 13.28 6.93 -24.05
C TYR A 25 11.75 6.84 -24.10
N LEU A 26 11.08 7.76 -24.80
CA LEU A 26 9.61 7.77 -24.91
C LEU A 26 9.06 6.44 -25.46
N ILE A 27 9.71 5.88 -26.49
CA ILE A 27 9.31 4.58 -27.06
C ILE A 27 9.48 3.44 -26.04
N ASN A 28 10.58 3.43 -25.29
CA ASN A 28 10.85 2.39 -24.30
C ASN A 28 9.87 2.48 -23.11
N THR A 29 9.61 3.68 -22.61
CA THR A 29 8.62 3.92 -21.56
C THR A 29 7.23 3.47 -22.01
N LEU A 30 6.81 3.82 -23.22
CA LEU A 30 5.52 3.36 -23.76
C LEU A 30 5.45 1.83 -23.86
N LYS A 31 6.52 1.15 -24.29
CA LYS A 31 6.58 -0.33 -24.28
C LYS A 31 6.44 -0.91 -22.87
N ASN A 32 7.08 -0.29 -21.88
CA ASN A 32 6.97 -0.71 -20.47
C ASN A 32 5.52 -0.57 -19.98
N ILE A 33 4.86 0.55 -20.28
CA ILE A 33 3.44 0.76 -19.96
C ILE A 33 2.58 -0.35 -20.58
N SER A 34 2.76 -0.65 -21.87
CA SER A 34 2.05 -1.74 -22.56
C SER A 34 2.22 -3.08 -21.85
N LEU A 35 3.44 -3.39 -21.40
CA LEU A 35 3.75 -4.62 -20.68
C LEU A 35 3.00 -4.68 -19.34
N VAL A 36 2.97 -3.58 -18.58
CA VAL A 36 2.29 -3.53 -17.28
C VAL A 36 0.78 -3.60 -17.44
N ILE A 37 0.19 -2.92 -18.42
CA ILE A 37 -1.24 -3.04 -18.75
C ILE A 37 -1.58 -4.51 -19.06
N LYS A 38 -0.76 -5.20 -19.87
CA LYS A 38 -0.96 -6.64 -20.15
C LYS A 38 -0.89 -7.48 -18.89
N LYS A 39 0.05 -7.20 -17.98
CA LYS A 39 0.12 -7.91 -16.70
C LYS A 39 -1.13 -7.66 -15.85
N LEU A 40 -1.64 -6.43 -15.78
CA LEU A 40 -2.90 -6.08 -15.08
C LEU A 40 -4.10 -6.84 -15.67
N GLN A 41 -4.17 -6.98 -16.99
CA GLN A 41 -5.23 -7.76 -17.67
C GLN A 41 -5.23 -9.24 -17.23
N THR A 42 -4.07 -9.83 -16.89
CA THR A 42 -4.02 -11.21 -16.37
C THR A 42 -4.57 -11.35 -14.95
N ILE A 43 -4.54 -10.28 -14.15
CA ILE A 43 -5.13 -10.27 -12.79
C ILE A 43 -6.65 -10.31 -12.86
N ASN A 44 -7.23 -9.72 -13.90
CA ASN A 44 -8.67 -9.57 -14.12
C ASN A 44 -9.46 -10.88 -14.35
N SER A 45 -8.81 -12.05 -14.20
CA SER A 45 -9.50 -13.35 -14.30
C SER A 45 -10.11 -13.84 -12.98
N ILE A 46 -9.86 -13.15 -11.85
CA ILE A 46 -10.19 -13.69 -10.51
C ILE A 46 -11.24 -12.84 -9.75
N GLU A 47 -11.39 -11.54 -10.02
CA GLU A 47 -12.37 -10.70 -9.31
C GLU A 47 -13.08 -9.73 -10.28
N SER A 48 -14.39 -9.87 -10.43
CA SER A 48 -15.25 -9.01 -11.26
C SER A 48 -15.56 -7.67 -10.58
N GLU A 49 -14.52 -6.90 -10.21
CA GLU A 49 -14.72 -5.52 -9.73
C GLU A 49 -14.95 -4.60 -10.93
N THR A 50 -16.21 -4.22 -11.18
CA THR A 50 -16.61 -3.30 -12.27
C THR A 50 -15.77 -2.02 -12.34
N HIS A 51 -15.28 -1.53 -11.19
CA HIS A 51 -14.43 -0.35 -11.13
C HIS A 51 -13.02 -0.61 -11.68
N PHE A 52 -12.42 -1.76 -11.36
CA PHE A 52 -11.10 -2.15 -11.86
C PHE A 52 -11.08 -2.28 -13.38
N ILE A 53 -12.12 -2.92 -13.95
CA ILE A 53 -12.27 -3.09 -15.40
C ILE A 53 -12.31 -1.73 -16.10
N LYS A 54 -13.14 -0.81 -15.63
CA LYS A 54 -13.26 0.55 -16.20
C LYS A 54 -11.96 1.34 -16.11
N GLU A 55 -11.24 1.24 -15.00
CA GLU A 55 -9.95 1.88 -14.84
C GLU A 55 -8.92 1.34 -15.84
N LEU A 56 -8.90 0.01 -16.03
CA LEU A 56 -8.01 -0.65 -17.00
C LEU A 56 -8.36 -0.30 -18.45
N GLU A 57 -9.65 -0.17 -18.79
CA GLU A 57 -10.10 0.38 -20.07
C GLU A 57 -9.58 1.80 -20.28
N GLY A 58 -9.69 2.67 -19.27
CA GLY A 58 -9.15 4.03 -19.32
C GLY A 58 -7.64 4.10 -19.53
N PHE A 59 -6.86 3.18 -18.93
CA PHE A 59 -5.43 3.08 -19.21
C PHE A 59 -5.14 2.66 -20.65
N ASN A 60 -5.92 1.73 -21.20
CA ASN A 60 -5.77 1.32 -22.61
C ASN A 60 -6.08 2.48 -23.56
N GLU A 61 -7.15 3.24 -23.30
CA GLU A 61 -7.51 4.41 -24.11
C GLU A 61 -6.40 5.47 -24.10
N GLN A 62 -5.89 5.84 -22.92
CA GLN A 62 -4.78 6.80 -22.79
C GLN A 62 -3.51 6.30 -23.48
N TYR A 63 -3.18 5.01 -23.33
CA TYR A 63 -2.06 4.39 -24.03
C TYR A 63 -2.19 4.54 -25.56
N GLN A 64 -3.35 4.24 -26.13
CA GLN A 64 -3.57 4.33 -27.58
C GLN A 64 -3.47 5.78 -28.09
N ILE A 65 -3.95 6.75 -27.31
CA ILE A 65 -3.83 8.18 -27.64
C ILE A 65 -2.35 8.58 -27.68
N ILE A 66 -1.58 8.28 -26.63
CA ILE A 66 -0.15 8.62 -26.55
C ILE A 66 0.64 7.90 -27.64
N GLU A 67 0.34 6.62 -27.91
CA GLU A 67 0.98 5.86 -28.98
C GLU A 67 0.73 6.48 -30.35
N THR A 68 -0.51 6.94 -30.61
CA THR A 68 -0.88 7.60 -31.87
C THR A 68 -0.13 8.91 -32.04
N LYS A 69 -0.11 9.75 -30.99
CA LYS A 69 0.62 11.02 -31.01
C LYS A 69 2.13 10.81 -31.23
N LEU A 70 2.76 9.88 -30.51
CA LEU A 70 4.19 9.57 -30.66
C LEU A 70 4.54 9.06 -32.07
N LYS A 71 3.66 8.25 -32.69
CA LYS A 71 3.81 7.80 -34.09
C LYS A 71 3.66 8.95 -35.10
N GLY A 72 2.87 9.98 -34.74
CA GLY A 72 2.66 11.16 -35.58
C GLY A 72 3.85 12.10 -35.65
N ILE A 73 4.78 12.03 -34.69
CA ILE A 73 5.97 12.89 -34.67
C ILE A 73 7.01 12.39 -35.71
N PRO A 74 7.44 13.23 -36.66
CA PRO A 74 8.45 12.88 -37.65
C PRO A 74 9.79 12.46 -37.01
N GLU A 75 10.47 11.49 -37.62
CA GLU A 75 11.75 10.98 -37.09
C GLU A 75 12.89 12.02 -37.11
N GLU A 76 12.80 13.00 -38.01
CA GLU A 76 13.78 14.07 -38.23
C GLU A 76 13.24 15.44 -37.80
N THR A 77 12.50 15.50 -36.69
CA THR A 77 11.99 16.77 -36.17
C THR A 77 13.17 17.60 -35.65
N SER A 78 13.53 18.68 -36.34
CA SER A 78 14.52 19.65 -35.84
C SER A 78 14.00 20.30 -34.56
N ASN A 79 14.84 20.37 -33.52
CA ASN A 79 14.48 20.87 -32.19
C ASN A 79 13.42 19.99 -31.49
N PHE A 80 13.47 18.67 -31.69
CA PHE A 80 12.58 17.68 -31.07
C PHE A 80 12.47 17.89 -29.56
N ASN A 81 13.60 18.18 -28.90
CA ASN A 81 13.65 18.39 -27.45
C ASN A 81 12.91 19.65 -26.98
N GLU A 82 12.78 20.66 -27.84
CA GLU A 82 12.14 21.96 -27.55
C GLU A 82 10.71 22.06 -28.10
N SER A 83 10.24 21.03 -28.80
CA SER A 83 8.87 20.99 -29.32
C SER A 83 7.88 20.87 -28.16
N ASN A 84 6.94 21.83 -28.07
CA ASN A 84 5.85 21.79 -27.09
C ASN A 84 5.06 20.48 -27.16
N GLU A 85 4.86 19.92 -28.36
CA GLU A 85 4.16 18.65 -28.54
C GLU A 85 4.92 17.48 -27.89
N VAL A 86 6.24 17.46 -27.98
CA VAL A 86 7.09 16.43 -27.36
C VAL A 86 7.11 16.58 -25.84
N ILE A 87 7.14 17.81 -25.34
CA ILE A 87 7.10 18.10 -23.90
C ILE A 87 5.75 17.68 -23.30
N GLU A 88 4.64 18.03 -23.95
CA GLU A 88 3.30 17.59 -23.53
C GLU A 88 3.18 16.06 -23.53
N LEU A 89 3.72 15.40 -24.55
CA LEU A 89 3.74 13.94 -24.62
C LEU A 89 4.54 13.29 -23.52
N GLU A 90 5.68 13.86 -23.15
CA GLU A 90 6.52 13.38 -22.05
C GLU A 90 5.75 13.42 -20.73
N ILE A 91 5.04 14.52 -20.46
CA ILE A 91 4.20 14.68 -19.27
C ILE A 91 3.06 13.66 -19.27
N GLU A 92 2.32 13.53 -20.38
CA GLU A 92 1.23 12.55 -20.49
C GLU A 92 1.72 11.10 -20.29
N LEU A 93 2.91 10.79 -20.82
CA LEU A 93 3.52 9.47 -20.71
C LEU A 93 3.96 9.17 -19.27
N GLU A 94 4.63 10.13 -18.61
CA GLU A 94 5.03 10.02 -17.20
C GLU A 94 3.81 9.86 -16.29
N GLU A 95 2.75 10.63 -16.52
CA GLU A 95 1.50 10.49 -15.78
C GLU A 95 0.87 9.11 -15.95
N LEU A 96 0.78 8.61 -17.18
CA LEU A 96 0.21 7.29 -17.45
C LEU A 96 1.07 6.18 -16.84
N GLU A 97 2.39 6.26 -16.97
CA GLU A 97 3.32 5.32 -16.35
C GLU A 97 3.11 5.28 -14.84
N ASN A 98 3.09 6.44 -14.18
CA ASN A 98 2.88 6.53 -12.75
C ASN A 98 1.54 5.90 -12.32
N LYS A 99 0.45 6.17 -13.04
CA LYS A 99 -0.89 5.58 -12.78
C LYS A 99 -0.86 4.06 -12.92
N VAL A 100 -0.34 3.54 -14.03
CA VAL A 100 -0.30 2.11 -14.34
C VAL A 100 0.63 1.34 -13.38
N GLN A 101 1.80 1.89 -13.06
CA GLN A 101 2.75 1.29 -12.12
C GLN A 101 2.19 1.26 -10.70
N THR A 102 1.55 2.35 -10.26
CA THR A 102 0.88 2.41 -8.95
C THR A 102 -0.21 1.35 -8.86
N LYS A 103 -1.05 1.24 -9.90
CA LYS A 103 -2.10 0.21 -9.94
C LYS A 103 -1.52 -1.20 -9.88
N TRP A 104 -0.48 -1.47 -10.66
CA TRP A 104 0.21 -2.77 -10.63
C TRP A 104 0.72 -3.14 -9.25
N LYS A 105 1.36 -2.19 -8.54
CA LYS A 105 1.84 -2.41 -7.18
C LYS A 105 0.71 -2.75 -6.21
N ILE A 106 -0.39 -2.00 -6.24
CA ILE A 106 -1.58 -2.27 -5.41
C ILE A 106 -2.14 -3.66 -5.68
N GLU A 107 -2.34 -4.03 -6.95
CA GLU A 107 -2.94 -5.33 -7.28
C GLU A 107 -1.99 -6.51 -7.00
N ASN A 108 -0.68 -6.29 -7.12
CA ASN A 108 0.30 -7.28 -6.68
C ASN A 108 0.26 -7.47 -5.16
N ASP A 109 0.21 -6.39 -4.39
CA ASP A 109 0.05 -6.45 -2.93
C ASP A 109 -1.29 -7.06 -2.51
N ARG A 110 -2.37 -6.85 -3.29
CA ARG A 110 -3.66 -7.52 -3.08
C ARG A 110 -3.52 -9.04 -3.23
N LYS A 111 -2.79 -9.52 -4.23
CA LYS A 111 -2.49 -10.95 -4.36
C LYS A 111 -1.69 -11.47 -3.15
N VAL A 112 -0.71 -10.72 -2.68
CA VAL A 112 0.06 -11.07 -1.46
C VAL A 112 -0.83 -11.12 -0.23
N LEU A 113 -1.76 -10.18 -0.09
CA LEU A 113 -2.73 -10.13 1.02
C LEU A 113 -3.52 -11.43 1.12
N TYR A 114 -4.19 -11.84 0.04
CA TYR A 114 -5.04 -13.03 0.04
C TYR A 114 -4.27 -14.35 -0.03
N GLY A 115 -3.13 -14.37 -0.72
CA GLY A 115 -2.30 -15.58 -0.85
C GLY A 115 -1.40 -15.87 0.35
N THR A 116 -1.00 -14.82 1.09
CA THR A 116 0.00 -14.93 2.17
C THR A 116 -0.49 -14.34 3.48
N ILE A 117 -0.88 -13.06 3.54
CA ILE A 117 -1.14 -12.39 4.83
C ILE A 117 -2.36 -12.98 5.56
N LEU A 118 -3.41 -13.35 4.82
CA LEU A 118 -4.66 -13.88 5.38
C LEU A 118 -4.60 -15.39 5.69
N ASN A 119 -3.43 -16.02 5.68
CA ASN A 119 -3.26 -17.46 5.86
C ASN A 119 -3.19 -17.92 7.34
N ASN A 120 -3.69 -17.13 8.29
CA ASN A 120 -3.68 -17.44 9.73
C ASN A 120 -2.27 -17.41 10.39
N THR A 121 -1.25 -16.85 9.72
CA THR A 121 0.11 -16.65 10.25
C THR A 121 0.18 -15.49 11.26
N ILE A 122 1.27 -15.45 12.02
CA ILE A 122 1.54 -14.47 13.07
C ILE A 122 2.51 -13.41 12.54
N TYR A 123 2.09 -12.15 12.61
CA TYR A 123 2.85 -11.01 12.11
C TYR A 123 3.21 -10.04 13.22
N GLN A 124 4.35 -9.38 13.09
CA GLN A 124 4.53 -8.08 13.70
C GLN A 124 3.92 -7.01 12.78
N ILE A 125 3.33 -5.96 13.37
CA ILE A 125 2.81 -4.82 12.60
C ILE A 125 3.76 -3.63 12.78
N GLN A 126 4.42 -3.23 11.70
CA GLN A 126 5.40 -2.15 11.67
C GLN A 126 4.80 -0.92 10.96
N PRO A 127 4.70 0.25 11.60
CA PRO A 127 4.36 1.47 10.89
C PRO A 127 5.49 1.89 9.95
N VAL A 128 5.16 2.31 8.73
CA VAL A 128 6.14 2.79 7.73
C VAL A 128 6.94 3.98 8.29
N CYS A 129 6.29 4.90 8.99
CA CYS A 129 6.97 6.06 9.58
C CYS A 129 7.90 5.73 10.75
N ALA A 130 7.92 4.50 11.26
CA ALA A 130 8.71 4.11 12.44
C ALA A 130 9.33 2.70 12.26
N PRO A 131 10.36 2.53 11.41
CA PRO A 131 10.87 1.21 11.01
C PRO A 131 11.36 0.32 12.16
N THR A 132 11.84 0.92 13.25
CA THR A 132 12.35 0.19 14.43
C THR A 132 11.26 -0.15 15.46
N MET A 133 10.02 0.31 15.24
CA MET A 133 8.91 0.17 16.18
C MET A 133 7.88 -0.84 15.70
N ARG A 134 7.14 -1.41 16.64
CA ARG A 134 5.99 -2.30 16.40
C ARG A 134 4.78 -1.81 17.18
N ILE A 135 3.60 -2.19 16.71
CA ILE A 135 2.38 -2.14 17.51
C ILE A 135 2.55 -3.10 18.70
N ASP A 136 2.26 -2.62 19.90
CA ASP A 136 2.50 -3.33 21.16
C ASP A 136 1.28 -3.23 22.08
N VAL A 137 0.86 -4.35 22.67
CA VAL A 137 -0.05 -4.35 23.83
C VAL A 137 0.77 -4.06 25.08
N ASN A 138 0.59 -2.87 25.65
CA ASN A 138 1.45 -2.37 26.73
C ASN A 138 1.58 -3.36 27.90
N GLY A 139 2.82 -3.72 28.21
CA GLY A 139 3.18 -4.52 29.39
C GLY A 139 2.57 -5.91 29.40
N GLU A 140 2.37 -6.50 28.21
CA GLU A 140 1.76 -7.83 28.06
C GLU A 140 0.40 -7.94 28.78
N SER A 141 -0.35 -6.84 28.86
CA SER A 141 -1.58 -6.86 29.64
C SER A 141 -2.63 -7.77 28.99
N ILE A 142 -3.27 -8.61 29.78
CA ILE A 142 -4.45 -9.40 29.37
C ILE A 142 -5.77 -8.69 29.65
N LYS A 143 -5.74 -7.47 30.20
CA LYS A 143 -6.96 -6.73 30.55
C LYS A 143 -7.62 -6.13 29.30
N ASP A 144 -8.93 -6.02 29.33
CA ASP A 144 -9.68 -5.24 28.36
C ASP A 144 -9.30 -3.76 28.48
N ARG A 145 -9.37 -3.06 27.35
CA ARG A 145 -9.04 -1.63 27.20
C ARG A 145 -7.57 -1.31 27.48
N SER A 146 -6.69 -2.32 27.48
CA SER A 146 -5.24 -2.08 27.60
C SER A 146 -4.76 -1.20 26.45
N PRO A 147 -3.91 -0.19 26.71
CA PRO A 147 -3.42 0.69 25.66
C PRO A 147 -2.62 -0.08 24.62
N ILE A 148 -2.75 0.37 23.37
CA ILE A 148 -1.88 -0.01 22.26
C ILE A 148 -0.96 1.17 21.96
N SER A 149 0.33 0.89 21.88
CA SER A 149 1.33 1.92 21.61
C SER A 149 2.45 1.40 20.70
N LEU A 150 3.31 2.31 20.26
CA LEU A 150 4.57 1.95 19.64
C LEU A 150 5.55 1.46 20.68
N PHE A 151 6.22 0.36 20.42
CA PHE A 151 7.35 -0.08 21.22
C PHE A 151 8.46 -0.62 20.33
N TYR A 152 9.70 -0.62 20.83
CA TYR A 152 10.82 -1.13 20.07
C TYR A 152 10.59 -2.61 19.74
N SER A 153 10.94 -3.02 18.52
CA SER A 153 10.80 -4.43 18.13
C SER A 153 11.66 -5.29 19.05
N ASN A 154 11.02 -6.22 19.76
CA ASN A 154 11.68 -7.17 20.65
C ASN A 154 11.10 -8.59 20.50
N GLN A 155 10.22 -8.79 19.51
CA GLN A 155 9.58 -10.07 19.18
C GLN A 155 8.78 -10.70 20.33
N GLN A 156 8.43 -9.92 21.36
CA GLN A 156 7.60 -10.38 22.46
C GLN A 156 6.18 -10.69 21.96
N LYS A 157 5.52 -11.64 22.62
CA LYS A 157 4.21 -12.15 22.18
C LYS A 157 3.11 -11.08 22.13
N ASN A 158 3.27 -9.98 22.87
CA ASN A 158 2.39 -8.82 22.86
C ASN A 158 2.59 -7.87 21.67
N GLN A 159 3.59 -8.14 20.81
CA GLN A 159 3.83 -7.48 19.51
C GLN A 159 3.49 -8.39 18.32
N LEU A 160 2.96 -9.58 18.60
CA LEU A 160 2.66 -10.61 17.62
C LEU A 160 1.15 -10.70 17.43
N PHE A 161 0.70 -10.56 16.19
CA PHE A 161 -0.72 -10.52 15.84
C PHE A 161 -1.05 -11.54 14.77
N LYS A 162 -2.00 -12.41 15.09
CA LYS A 162 -2.59 -13.33 14.15
C LYS A 162 -3.72 -12.62 13.40
N ILE A 163 -3.75 -12.79 12.08
CA ILE A 163 -4.77 -12.18 11.22
C ILE A 163 -5.78 -13.27 10.84
N LYS A 164 -7.05 -13.01 11.10
CA LYS A 164 -8.15 -13.91 10.74
C LYS A 164 -9.16 -13.15 9.90
N GLN A 165 -9.46 -13.68 8.70
CA GLN A 165 -10.55 -13.19 7.88
C GLN A 165 -11.90 -13.62 8.47
N LEU A 166 -12.87 -12.72 8.40
CA LEU A 166 -14.24 -12.91 8.86
C LEU A 166 -15.20 -12.79 7.68
N GLU A 167 -16.24 -13.61 7.69
CA GLU A 167 -17.38 -13.50 6.78
C GLU A 167 -18.45 -12.65 7.47
N ILE A 168 -18.45 -11.35 7.18
CA ILE A 168 -19.44 -10.41 7.72
C ILE A 168 -20.31 -9.91 6.55
N PRO A 169 -21.64 -10.09 6.58
CA PRO A 169 -22.53 -9.57 5.55
C PRO A 169 -22.32 -8.06 5.34
N GLY A 170 -22.09 -7.64 4.09
CA GLY A 170 -21.79 -6.25 3.73
C GLY A 170 -20.33 -5.81 3.97
N HIS A 171 -19.48 -6.69 4.52
CA HIS A 171 -18.06 -6.44 4.79
C HIS A 171 -17.21 -7.68 4.45
N GLU A 172 -17.15 -8.03 3.17
CA GLU A 172 -16.58 -9.28 2.65
C GLU A 172 -15.06 -9.43 2.87
N ARG A 173 -14.38 -8.32 3.20
CA ARG A 173 -12.92 -8.27 3.44
C ARG A 173 -12.56 -7.99 4.90
N CYS A 174 -13.53 -8.22 5.80
CA CYS A 174 -13.36 -7.99 7.23
C CYS A 174 -12.31 -8.93 7.82
N ILE A 175 -11.46 -8.40 8.69
CA ILE A 175 -10.47 -9.16 9.46
C ILE A 175 -10.51 -8.76 10.94
N VAL A 176 -9.92 -9.61 11.77
CA VAL A 176 -9.53 -9.29 13.15
C VAL A 176 -8.03 -9.48 13.35
N LEU A 177 -7.45 -8.65 14.22
CA LEU A 177 -6.04 -8.69 14.61
C LEU A 177 -5.93 -9.21 16.04
N GLN A 178 -5.63 -10.49 16.21
CA GLN A 178 -5.57 -11.14 17.52
C GLN A 178 -4.16 -11.10 18.10
N CYS A 179 -4.01 -10.50 19.28
CA CYS A 179 -2.76 -10.53 20.03
C CYS A 179 -2.41 -11.96 20.46
N ASN A 180 -1.22 -12.43 20.13
CA ASN A 180 -0.76 -13.78 20.41
C ASN A 180 -0.55 -14.04 21.91
N TYR A 181 -0.26 -12.99 22.70
CA TYR A 181 -0.12 -13.14 24.15
C TYR A 181 -1.46 -13.31 24.87
N SER A 182 -2.39 -12.37 24.67
CA SER A 182 -3.64 -12.30 25.42
C SER A 182 -4.81 -13.05 24.78
N GLN A 183 -4.67 -13.43 23.50
CA GLN A 183 -5.72 -13.98 22.64
C GLN A 183 -6.91 -13.02 22.42
N LYS A 184 -6.73 -11.72 22.72
CA LYS A 184 -7.71 -10.66 22.51
C LYS A 184 -7.42 -9.85 21.26
N TYR A 185 -8.40 -9.09 20.80
CA TYR A 185 -8.29 -8.34 19.56
C TYR A 185 -7.80 -6.91 19.76
N LEU A 186 -7.15 -6.36 18.73
CA LEU A 186 -7.01 -4.92 18.56
C LEU A 186 -8.34 -4.34 18.09
N GLY A 187 -8.80 -3.27 18.73
CA GLY A 187 -10.06 -2.64 18.37
C GLY A 187 -10.15 -1.18 18.77
N ARG A 188 -11.18 -0.51 18.23
CA ARG A 188 -11.55 0.87 18.53
C ARG A 188 -12.05 0.96 19.97
N LYS A 189 -11.49 1.87 20.76
CA LYS A 189 -11.93 2.05 22.15
C LYS A 189 -13.42 2.45 22.24
N HIS A 190 -14.24 1.56 22.81
CA HIS A 190 -15.70 1.72 22.98
C HIS A 190 -16.45 1.90 21.65
N ASN A 191 -16.03 1.20 20.60
CA ASN A 191 -16.59 1.32 19.24
C ASN A 191 -16.74 2.77 18.72
N LYS A 192 -15.92 3.72 19.20
CA LYS A 192 -16.08 5.14 18.84
C LYS A 192 -15.66 5.38 17.40
N THR A 193 -16.45 6.18 16.69
CA THR A 193 -16.26 6.52 15.26
C THR A 193 -15.73 7.93 15.05
N LYS A 194 -15.19 8.57 16.11
CA LYS A 194 -14.61 9.92 16.02
C LYS A 194 -13.09 9.89 15.80
N PRO A 195 -12.51 10.83 15.03
CA PRO A 195 -11.07 10.98 14.91
C PRO A 195 -10.40 11.12 16.28
N GLY A 196 -9.30 10.41 16.47
CA GLY A 196 -8.53 10.39 17.72
C GLY A 196 -9.00 9.34 18.72
N THR A 197 -9.98 8.52 18.34
CA THR A 197 -10.32 7.30 19.09
C THR A 197 -9.08 6.44 19.23
N LYS A 198 -8.77 6.01 20.46
CA LYS A 198 -7.60 5.16 20.71
C LYS A 198 -7.85 3.75 20.18
N VAL A 199 -6.81 3.12 19.66
CA VAL A 199 -6.80 1.67 19.51
C VAL A 199 -6.43 1.07 20.87
N THR A 200 -7.18 0.07 21.30
CA THR A 200 -6.97 -0.66 22.55
C THR A 200 -7.02 -2.14 22.28
N GLN A 201 -6.41 -2.94 23.14
CA GLN A 201 -6.83 -4.33 23.25
C GLN A 201 -8.24 -4.35 23.82
N THR A 202 -9.19 -4.93 23.11
CA THR A 202 -10.61 -4.93 23.47
C THR A 202 -10.96 -6.19 24.27
N ASN A 203 -11.56 -7.18 23.64
CA ASN A 203 -12.07 -8.42 24.20
C ASN A 203 -11.67 -9.59 23.27
N GLY A 204 -12.06 -10.81 23.61
CA GLY A 204 -11.84 -12.01 22.79
C GLY A 204 -13.03 -12.38 21.90
N ILE A 205 -13.97 -11.46 21.66
CA ILE A 205 -15.21 -11.73 20.92
C ILE A 205 -15.07 -11.20 19.49
N GLU A 206 -14.93 -12.12 18.55
CA GLU A 206 -14.61 -11.78 17.16
C GLU A 206 -15.71 -10.99 16.45
N SER A 207 -16.99 -11.25 16.76
CA SER A 207 -18.15 -10.67 16.07
C SER A 207 -18.44 -9.21 16.41
N LEU A 208 -17.69 -8.60 17.32
CA LEU A 208 -17.91 -7.21 17.72
C LEU A 208 -17.24 -6.24 16.74
N GLU A 209 -18.03 -5.32 16.19
CA GLU A 209 -17.62 -4.32 15.18
C GLU A 209 -16.39 -3.49 15.57
N GLU A 210 -16.14 -3.28 16.86
CA GLU A 210 -14.97 -2.53 17.31
C GLU A 210 -13.65 -3.23 16.97
N ASN A 211 -13.68 -4.54 16.71
CA ASN A 211 -12.53 -5.40 16.41
C ASN A 211 -12.31 -5.59 14.89
N HIS A 212 -13.25 -5.14 14.08
CA HIS A 212 -13.29 -5.38 12.65
C HIS A 212 -12.45 -4.35 11.88
N TRP A 213 -11.53 -4.85 11.06
CA TRP A 213 -10.66 -4.05 10.19
C TRP A 213 -10.75 -4.53 8.74
N GLU A 214 -10.28 -3.71 7.82
CA GLU A 214 -10.03 -4.07 6.43
C GLU A 214 -8.61 -3.67 6.05
N LEU A 215 -7.91 -4.53 5.31
CA LEU A 215 -6.58 -4.22 4.78
C LEU A 215 -6.72 -3.72 3.35
N GLU A 216 -6.29 -2.48 3.12
CA GLU A 216 -6.27 -1.85 1.80
C GLU A 216 -4.81 -1.69 1.38
N PRO A 217 -4.37 -2.34 0.28
CA PRO A 217 -3.02 -2.18 -0.23
C PRO A 217 -2.74 -0.73 -0.65
N VAL A 218 -1.58 -0.20 -0.27
CA VAL A 218 -1.10 1.12 -0.69
C VAL A 218 -0.26 1.03 -1.96
N GLY A 219 0.33 -0.14 -2.20
CA GLY A 219 1.42 -0.34 -3.15
C GLY A 219 2.78 -0.33 -2.42
N ASN A 220 3.72 -1.13 -2.90
CA ASN A 220 5.05 -1.36 -2.32
C ASN A 220 5.04 -2.14 -0.99
N GLY A 221 4.10 -3.06 -0.81
CA GLY A 221 4.04 -3.99 0.32
C GLY A 221 3.44 -3.43 1.61
N SER A 222 3.00 -2.17 1.63
CA SER A 222 2.36 -1.54 2.79
C SER A 222 0.84 -1.48 2.64
N PHE A 223 0.16 -1.39 3.79
CA PHE A 223 -1.30 -1.47 3.88
C PHE A 223 -1.84 -0.35 4.78
N TYR A 224 -2.99 0.19 4.40
CA TYR A 224 -3.86 0.88 5.34
C TYR A 224 -4.65 -0.16 6.14
N ILE A 225 -4.76 0.04 7.45
CA ILE A 225 -5.63 -0.75 8.33
C ILE A 225 -6.90 0.07 8.61
N ASN A 226 -7.91 -0.13 7.77
CA ASN A 226 -9.17 0.61 7.80
C ASN A 226 -10.11 0.05 8.86
N CYS A 227 -10.89 0.93 9.50
CA CYS A 227 -12.01 0.49 10.34
C CYS A 227 -13.11 0.01 9.40
N ALA A 228 -13.53 -1.26 9.47
CA ALA A 228 -14.52 -1.81 8.53
C ALA A 228 -15.88 -1.08 8.58
N HIS A 229 -16.23 -0.52 9.74
CA HIS A 229 -17.57 0.04 10.01
C HIS A 229 -17.59 1.57 10.11
N CYS A 230 -16.52 2.28 9.76
CA CYS A 230 -16.54 3.74 9.70
C CYS A 230 -15.41 4.32 8.84
N ASN A 231 -15.50 5.61 8.48
CA ASN A 231 -14.49 6.27 7.65
C ASN A 231 -13.22 6.71 8.42
N LEU A 232 -12.64 5.80 9.21
CA LEU A 232 -11.37 5.99 9.92
C LEU A 232 -10.39 4.87 9.58
N ARG A 233 -9.11 5.09 9.84
CA ARG A 233 -8.06 4.07 9.75
C ARG A 233 -7.02 4.23 10.84
N MET A 234 -6.25 3.17 11.09
CA MET A 234 -5.19 3.16 12.08
C MET A 234 -4.12 4.21 11.75
N ASP A 235 -3.60 4.86 12.80
CA ASP A 235 -2.72 6.02 12.69
C ASP A 235 -1.75 6.06 13.89
N VAL A 236 -0.46 6.20 13.59
CA VAL A 236 0.56 6.61 14.55
C VAL A 236 0.35 8.08 14.85
N SER A 237 -0.14 8.36 16.06
CA SER A 237 -0.60 9.70 16.40
C SER A 237 0.49 10.75 16.17
N ARG A 238 0.14 11.77 15.38
CA ARG A 238 1.01 12.90 15.03
C ARG A 238 2.33 12.49 14.35
N LYS A 239 2.41 11.29 13.75
CA LYS A 239 3.67 10.73 13.20
C LYS A 239 4.80 10.68 14.25
N ASN A 240 4.46 10.68 15.54
CA ASN A 240 5.46 10.64 16.60
C ASN A 240 5.99 9.21 16.76
N THR A 241 7.27 9.02 16.44
CA THR A 241 7.93 7.70 16.38
C THR A 241 8.53 7.27 17.72
N LYS A 242 8.36 8.06 18.80
CA LYS A 242 8.84 7.72 20.13
C LYS A 242 8.11 6.51 20.70
N GLY A 243 8.83 5.71 21.49
CA GLY A 243 8.25 4.62 22.27
C GLY A 243 7.10 5.11 23.16
N LEU A 244 6.11 4.25 23.37
CA LEU A 244 4.85 4.50 24.05
C LEU A 244 3.95 5.54 23.37
N ASN A 245 4.27 6.02 22.16
CA ASN A 245 3.33 6.84 21.40
C ASN A 245 2.06 6.04 21.08
N LYS A 246 0.91 6.69 21.21
CA LYS A 246 -0.39 6.05 21.07
C LYS A 246 -0.72 5.72 19.62
N ILE A 247 -1.35 4.57 19.42
CA ILE A 247 -2.05 4.25 18.17
C ILE A 247 -3.50 4.72 18.29
N ILE A 248 -3.98 5.41 17.25
CA ILE A 248 -5.33 5.96 17.18
C ILE A 248 -6.00 5.58 15.85
N CYS A 249 -7.30 5.81 15.77
CA CYS A 249 -8.04 5.84 14.52
C CYS A 249 -8.21 7.31 14.10
N TRP A 250 -7.85 7.62 12.86
CA TRP A 250 -7.95 8.96 12.30
C TRP A 250 -8.61 8.95 10.92
N LEU A 251 -8.97 10.14 10.42
CA LEU A 251 -9.50 10.30 9.08
C LEU A 251 -8.53 9.74 8.04
N LYS A 252 -9.07 9.12 7.00
CA LYS A 252 -8.30 8.67 5.83
C LYS A 252 -7.72 9.90 5.12
N LYS A 253 -6.39 9.94 5.01
CA LYS A 253 -5.66 11.00 4.29
C LYS A 253 -5.26 10.52 2.90
N THR A 254 -5.14 11.44 1.96
CA THR A 254 -4.62 11.16 0.60
C THR A 254 -3.15 11.54 0.44
N GLU A 255 -2.62 12.39 1.32
CA GLU A 255 -1.25 12.89 1.28
C GLU A 255 -0.55 12.72 2.63
N ASN A 256 0.79 12.65 2.60
CA ASN A 256 1.65 12.53 3.78
C ASN A 256 1.18 11.41 4.73
N THR A 257 0.89 10.24 4.15
CA THR A 257 0.13 9.17 4.82
C THR A 257 1.00 8.13 5.52
N GLU A 258 2.33 8.26 5.55
CA GLU A 258 3.25 7.27 6.13
C GLU A 258 2.88 6.84 7.56
N ASN A 259 2.31 7.73 8.37
CA ASN A 259 1.88 7.41 9.73
C ASN A 259 0.59 6.57 9.80
N GLN A 260 -0.04 6.30 8.66
CA GLN A 260 -1.23 5.48 8.49
C GLN A 260 -0.95 4.22 7.66
N GLN A 261 0.29 4.01 7.20
CA GLN A 261 0.71 2.84 6.44
C GLN A 261 1.46 1.86 7.34
N PHE A 262 1.19 0.57 7.16
CA PHE A 262 1.74 -0.49 7.98
C PHE A 262 2.25 -1.65 7.13
N LEU A 263 3.36 -2.24 7.54
CA LEU A 263 3.94 -3.46 7.00
C LEU A 263 3.61 -4.62 7.94
N PHE A 264 3.30 -5.78 7.37
CA PHE A 264 3.11 -7.03 8.09
C PHE A 264 4.37 -7.88 7.96
N ILE A 265 5.18 -7.91 9.01
CA ILE A 265 6.45 -8.63 9.02
C ILE A 265 6.18 -10.03 9.57
N ASP A 266 6.37 -11.06 8.73
CA ASP A 266 6.18 -12.45 9.13
C ASP A 266 7.19 -12.83 10.22
N ASN A 267 6.70 -13.33 11.35
CA ASN A 267 7.54 -13.74 12.46
C ASN A 267 8.19 -15.13 12.23
N ASN A 268 7.76 -15.88 11.22
CA ASN A 268 8.30 -17.19 10.85
C ASN A 268 9.40 -17.11 9.77
N LEU A 269 9.55 -15.97 9.08
CA LEU A 269 10.68 -15.72 8.20
C LEU A 269 11.91 -15.34 9.03
N LYS A 270 12.46 -16.35 9.70
CA LYS A 270 13.82 -16.32 10.22
C LYS A 270 14.75 -16.76 9.09
N ASP A 271 15.83 -16.01 8.89
CA ASP A 271 17.05 -16.47 8.23
C ASP A 271 17.00 -16.67 6.70
N THR A 272 16.72 -15.59 5.96
CA THR A 272 17.22 -15.44 4.57
C THR A 272 17.87 -14.07 4.37
N ILE A 273 18.97 -13.83 5.09
CA ILE A 273 20.07 -12.95 4.67
C ILE A 273 21.36 -13.73 4.91
#